data_AF-A0A650CU80-F1
#
_entry.id   AF-A0A650CU80-F1
#
_cell.length_a   1.000
_cell.length_b   1.000
_cell.length_c   1.000
_cell.angle_alpha   90.00
_cell.angle_beta   90.00
_cell.angle_gamma   90.00
#
_symmetry.space_group_name_H-M   'P 1'
#
loop_
_entity.id
_entity.type
_entity.pdbx_description
1 polymer ?
#
loop_
_entity_poly.entity_id
_entity_poly.type
_entity_poly.pdbx_seq_one_letter_code
_entity_poly.pdbx_strand_id
1 'polypeptide(L)'
;MNKKDLGWLIGGIAGGVGYIIGTFYMIFFRRDEYRWLGLLYLIGPVGSVLMYYMTRKENKELARMSLLLLLGFAIWVIIALPLNIDPFYQYFGYIHGWIGD
;
A
#
# COMPACT_ATOMS: atom_id res chain seq x y z
N MET A 1 23.58 -6.15 8.20
CA MET A 1 22.23 -5.66 8.56
C MET A 1 22.04 -5.79 10.05
N ASN A 2 21.83 -4.68 10.73
CA ASN A 2 21.47 -4.66 12.14
C ASN A 2 20.05 -5.22 12.31
N LYS A 3 19.68 -5.70 13.51
CA LYS A 3 18.32 -6.25 13.77
C LYS A 3 17.22 -5.24 13.48
N LYS A 4 17.53 -3.95 13.64
CA LYS A 4 16.65 -2.84 13.25
C LYS A 4 16.44 -2.79 11.74
N ASP A 5 17.50 -2.83 10.94
CA ASP A 5 17.44 -2.78 9.47
C ASP A 5 16.63 -3.95 8.88
N LEU A 6 16.73 -5.13 9.49
CA LEU A 6 15.92 -6.30 9.08
C LEU A 6 14.43 -6.10 9.42
N GLY A 7 14.11 -5.53 10.58
CA GLY A 7 12.73 -5.18 10.95
C GLY A 7 12.14 -4.07 10.07
N TRP A 8 12.97 -3.11 9.65
CA TRP A 8 12.60 -2.08 8.68
C TRP A 8 12.26 -2.67 7.31
N LEU A 9 13.12 -3.54 6.80
CA LEU A 9 12.93 -4.19 5.51
C LEU A 9 11.66 -5.06 5.52
N ILE A 10 11.51 -5.91 6.54
CA ILE A 10 10.36 -6.84 6.63
C ILE A 10 9.05 -6.07 6.80
N GLY A 11 9.04 -5.03 7.62
CA GLY A 11 7.82 -4.27 7.85
C GLY A 11 7.42 -3.35 6.69
N GLY A 12 8.40 -2.73 5.99
CA GLY A 12 8.13 -1.98 4.76
C GLY A 12 7.59 -2.87 3.63
N ILE A 13 8.13 -4.09 3.52
CA ILE A 13 7.62 -5.12 2.63
C ILE A 13 6.20 -5.53 3.07
N ALA A 14 5.95 -5.83 4.34
CA ALA A 14 4.64 -6.27 4.81
C ALA A 14 3.54 -5.19 4.66
N GLY A 15 3.86 -3.92 4.94
CA GLY A 15 2.91 -2.80 4.85
C GLY A 15 2.69 -2.27 3.42
N GLY A 16 3.68 -2.41 2.53
CA GLY A 16 3.68 -1.81 1.19
C GLY A 16 3.49 -2.80 0.03
N VAL A 17 3.82 -4.09 0.20
CA VAL A 17 3.80 -5.06 -0.92
C VAL A 17 2.42 -5.21 -1.53
N GLY A 18 1.35 -5.24 -0.73
CA GLY A 18 -0.02 -5.33 -1.26
C GLY A 18 -0.33 -4.19 -2.23
N TYR A 19 0.10 -2.97 -1.90
CA TYR A 19 -0.10 -1.78 -2.72
C TYR A 19 0.73 -1.79 -3.99
N ILE A 20 1.99 -2.25 -3.90
CA ILE A 20 2.86 -2.43 -5.06
C ILE A 20 2.25 -3.47 -6.00
N ILE A 21 1.92 -4.67 -5.49
CA ILE A 21 1.27 -5.73 -6.28
C ILE A 21 -0.02 -5.21 -6.90
N GLY A 22 -0.85 -4.49 -6.14
CA GLY A 22 -2.09 -3.92 -6.65
C GLY A 22 -1.87 -2.91 -7.77
N THR A 23 -0.84 -2.07 -7.66
CA THR A 23 -0.44 -1.13 -8.72
C THR A 23 -0.04 -1.89 -9.99
N PHE A 24 0.86 -2.86 -9.87
CA PHE A 24 1.36 -3.62 -11.02
C PHE A 24 0.26 -4.50 -11.66
N TYR A 25 -0.60 -5.11 -10.84
CA TYR A 25 -1.77 -5.85 -11.31
C TYR A 25 -2.65 -4.97 -12.19
N MET A 26 -2.97 -3.77 -11.72
CA MET A 26 -3.75 -2.81 -12.49
C MET A 26 -3.02 -2.47 -13.80
N ILE A 27 -1.79 -1.96 -13.72
CA ILE A 27 -1.07 -1.39 -14.88
C ILE A 27 -0.74 -2.41 -15.96
N PHE A 28 -0.38 -3.64 -15.61
CA PHE A 28 0.09 -4.63 -16.58
C PHE A 28 -0.97 -5.65 -16.98
N PHE A 29 -1.95 -5.95 -16.11
CA PHE A 29 -2.91 -7.02 -16.35
C PHE A 29 -4.32 -6.54 -16.68
N ARG A 30 -4.77 -5.37 -16.19
CA ARG A 30 -6.03 -4.79 -16.67
C ARG A 30 -5.84 -4.15 -18.04
N ARG A 31 -6.84 -4.35 -18.91
CA ARG A 31 -6.93 -3.75 -20.25
C ARG A 31 -8.05 -2.73 -20.40
N ASP A 32 -8.70 -2.36 -19.30
CA ASP A 32 -9.77 -1.37 -19.30
C ASP A 32 -9.24 0.06 -19.01
N GLU A 33 -10.14 1.03 -19.15
CA GLU A 33 -9.87 2.45 -18.91
C GLU A 33 -9.43 2.77 -17.47
N TYR A 34 -9.78 1.92 -16.51
CA TYR A 34 -9.46 2.10 -15.09
C TYR A 34 -8.02 1.71 -14.74
N ARG A 35 -7.27 1.12 -15.68
CA ARG A 35 -5.87 0.69 -15.51
C ARG A 35 -5.00 1.74 -14.80
N TRP A 36 -5.11 2.99 -15.23
CA TRP A 36 -4.31 4.11 -14.71
C TRP A 36 -4.64 4.49 -13.27
N LEU A 37 -5.86 4.19 -12.82
CA LEU A 37 -6.23 4.40 -11.43
C LEU A 37 -5.36 3.55 -10.49
N GLY A 38 -4.74 2.47 -10.97
CA GLY A 38 -3.80 1.67 -10.20
C GLY A 38 -2.65 2.47 -9.60
N LEU A 39 -2.26 3.60 -10.20
CA LEU A 39 -1.24 4.51 -9.66
C LEU A 39 -1.66 5.12 -8.31
N LEU A 40 -2.96 5.20 -8.02
CA LEU A 40 -3.44 5.63 -6.70
C LEU A 40 -2.95 4.68 -5.61
N TYR A 41 -2.72 3.39 -5.88
CA TYR A 41 -2.21 2.50 -4.83
C TYR A 41 -0.77 2.83 -4.40
N LEU A 42 0.00 3.61 -5.17
CA LEU A 42 1.35 4.08 -4.78
C LEU A 42 1.36 5.14 -3.68
N ILE A 43 0.22 5.77 -3.39
CA ILE A 43 0.03 6.65 -2.23
C ILE A 43 -0.64 5.93 -1.06
N GLY A 44 -0.73 4.60 -1.14
CA GLY A 44 -1.00 3.72 -0.02
C GLY A 44 -2.44 3.76 0.46
N PRO A 45 -2.69 3.75 1.78
CA PRO A 45 -4.05 3.72 2.32
C PRO A 45 -4.88 4.90 1.85
N VAL A 46 -4.28 6.10 1.73
CA VAL A 46 -4.98 7.28 1.19
C VAL A 46 -5.45 7.03 -0.25
N GLY A 47 -4.58 6.43 -1.07
CA GLY A 47 -4.89 6.02 -2.43
C GLY A 47 -6.03 5.02 -2.53
N SER A 48 -6.03 4.02 -1.67
CA SER A 48 -7.13 3.05 -1.60
C SER A 48 -8.45 3.70 -1.18
N VAL A 49 -8.43 4.68 -0.27
CA VAL A 49 -9.65 5.45 0.07
C VAL A 49 -10.17 6.18 -1.17
N LEU A 50 -9.30 6.91 -1.88
CA LEU A 50 -9.68 7.65 -3.10
C LEU A 50 -10.24 6.71 -4.17
N MET A 51 -9.52 5.62 -4.46
CA MET A 51 -9.94 4.59 -5.41
C MET A 51 -11.31 4.01 -5.05
N TYR A 52 -11.54 3.67 -3.78
CA TYR A 52 -12.82 3.15 -3.33
C TYR A 52 -13.97 4.13 -3.62
N TYR A 53 -13.81 5.40 -3.25
CA TYR A 53 -14.86 6.39 -3.47
C TYR A 53 -15.12 6.69 -4.95
N MET A 54 -14.08 6.68 -5.78
CA MET A 54 -14.19 6.85 -7.23
C MET A 54 -14.90 5.68 -7.90
N THR A 55 -14.64 4.45 -7.45
CA THR A 55 -15.07 3.24 -8.19
C THR A 55 -16.27 2.51 -7.56
N ARG A 56 -16.68 2.82 -6.31
CA ARG A 56 -17.73 2.08 -5.58
C ARG A 56 -19.08 1.94 -6.29
N LYS A 57 -19.44 2.87 -7.19
CA LYS A 57 -20.72 2.84 -7.92
C LYS A 57 -20.62 2.10 -9.27
N GLU A 58 -19.47 2.20 -9.93
CA GLU A 58 -19.29 1.80 -11.33
C GLU A 58 -18.47 0.51 -11.46
N ASN A 59 -17.48 0.31 -10.60
CA ASN A 59 -16.57 -0.83 -10.64
C ASN A 59 -16.39 -1.43 -9.23
N LYS A 60 -17.29 -2.37 -8.89
CA LYS A 60 -17.31 -3.05 -7.58
C LYS A 60 -16.05 -3.87 -7.30
N GLU A 61 -15.37 -4.35 -8.35
CA GLU A 61 -14.13 -5.12 -8.20
C GLU A 61 -13.00 -4.24 -7.67
N LEU A 62 -12.79 -3.07 -8.28
CA LEU A 62 -11.80 -2.08 -7.84
C LEU A 62 -12.11 -1.55 -6.44
N ALA A 63 -13.39 -1.32 -6.15
CA ALA A 63 -13.81 -0.91 -4.83
C ALA A 63 -13.44 -1.98 -3.78
N ARG A 64 -13.70 -3.27 -4.06
CA ARG A 64 -13.34 -4.37 -3.17
C ARG A 64 -11.84 -4.51 -3.00
N MET A 65 -11.07 -4.45 -4.09
CA MET A 65 -9.62 -4.50 -4.05
C MET A 65 -9.04 -3.39 -3.15
N SER A 66 -9.56 -2.18 -3.28
CA SER A 66 -9.16 -1.05 -2.44
C SER A 66 -9.47 -1.26 -0.96
N LEU A 67 -10.63 -1.83 -0.64
CA LEU A 67 -10.98 -2.21 0.73
C LEU A 67 -10.08 -3.32 1.28
N LEU A 68 -9.70 -4.31 0.47
CA LEU A 68 -8.78 -5.38 0.88
C LEU A 68 -7.38 -4.83 1.19
N LEU A 69 -6.89 -3.89 0.37
CA LEU A 69 -5.62 -3.21 0.65
C LEU A 69 -5.67 -2.37 1.92
N LEU A 70 -6.78 -1.66 2.16
CA LEU A 70 -7.02 -0.94 3.40
C LEU A 70 -7.07 -1.87 4.62
N LEU A 71 -7.77 -3.00 4.49
CA LEU A 71 -7.84 -4.01 5.55
C LEU A 71 -6.45 -4.60 5.85
N GLY A 72 -5.68 -4.92 4.81
CA GLY A 72 -4.30 -5.38 4.96
C GLY A 72 -3.44 -4.35 5.70
N PHE A 73 -3.58 -3.06 5.36
CA PHE A 73 -2.89 -2.00 6.09
C PHE A 73 -3.36 -1.85 7.54
N ALA A 74 -4.66 -1.97 7.82
CA ALA A 74 -5.18 -1.92 9.19
C ALA A 74 -4.63 -3.07 10.05
N ILE A 75 -4.55 -4.28 9.49
CA ILE A 75 -3.90 -5.44 10.14
C ILE A 75 -2.42 -5.13 10.39
N TRP A 76 -1.73 -4.54 9.41
CA TRP A 76 -0.33 -4.14 9.57
C TRP A 76 -0.14 -3.12 10.70
N VAL A 77 -1.00 -2.10 10.82
CA VAL A 77 -0.96 -1.11 11.91
C VAL A 77 -1.03 -1.80 13.28
N ILE A 78 -1.91 -2.79 13.44
CA ILE A 78 -2.05 -3.55 14.70
C ILE A 78 -0.77 -4.31 15.05
N ILE A 79 -0.03 -4.81 14.05
CA ILE A 79 1.24 -5.53 14.23
C ILE A 79 2.40 -4.55 14.48
N ALA A 80 2.42 -3.41 13.79
CA ALA A 80 3.50 -2.43 13.84
C ALA A 80 3.56 -1.69 15.17
N LEU A 81 2.41 -1.31 15.73
CA LEU A 81 2.33 -0.52 16.96
C LEU A 81 3.01 -1.19 18.18
N PRO A 82 2.75 -2.48 18.51
CA PRO A 82 3.45 -3.17 19.59
C PRO A 82 4.97 -3.29 19.39
N LEU A 83 5.43 -3.24 18.13
CA LEU A 83 6.84 -3.32 17.78
C LEU A 83 7.54 -1.95 17.82
N ASN A 84 6.84 -0.88 18.24
CA ASN A 84 7.30 0.52 18.18
C ASN A 84 7.73 0.93 16.76
N ILE A 85 7.03 0.43 15.76
CA ILE A 85 7.25 0.75 14.35
C ILE A 85 6.16 1.73 13.92
N ASP A 86 6.55 2.83 13.28
CA ASP A 86 5.59 3.74 12.63
C ASP A 86 5.11 3.10 11.31
N PRO A 87 3.82 2.72 11.20
CA PRO A 87 3.28 2.03 10.03
C PRO A 87 3.19 2.93 8.79
N PHE A 88 3.04 4.24 8.97
CA PHE A 88 3.03 5.20 7.85
C PHE A 88 4.45 5.47 7.37
N TYR A 89 5.39 5.61 8.31
CA TYR A 89 6.80 5.79 7.97
C TYR A 89 7.35 4.58 7.20
N GLN A 90 6.92 3.35 7.52
CA GLN A 90 7.35 2.18 6.76
C GLN A 90 6.75 2.08 5.37
N TYR A 91 5.54 2.62 5.16
CA TYR A 91 4.99 2.76 3.83
C TYR A 91 5.82 3.76 3.00
N PHE A 92 6.18 4.91 3.56
CA PHE A 92 6.99 5.94 2.88
C PHE A 92 8.51 5.75 3.04
N GLY A 93 8.95 4.68 3.68
CA GLY A 93 10.36 4.45 4.02
C GLY A 93 11.26 4.36 2.78
N TYR A 94 10.71 3.99 1.62
CA TYR A 94 11.41 4.02 0.34
C TYR A 94 11.70 5.45 -0.16
N ILE A 95 10.91 6.46 0.27
CA ILE A 95 11.14 7.88 -0.06
C ILE A 95 12.20 8.47 0.87
N HIS A 96 12.20 8.10 2.16
CA HIS A 96 13.14 8.66 3.14
C HIS A 96 14.51 7.95 3.19
N GLY A 97 14.56 6.61 3.05
CA GLY A 97 15.83 5.88 3.00
C GLY A 97 16.70 6.19 1.78
N TRP A 98 16.20 6.98 0.83
CA TRP A 98 16.93 7.49 -0.33
C TRP A 98 17.29 8.98 -0.22
N ILE A 99 16.67 9.72 0.71
CA ILE A 99 16.81 11.20 0.83
C ILE A 99 17.74 11.61 1.99
N GLY A 100 18.23 10.69 2.83
CA GLY A 100 19.34 11.03 3.72
C GLY A 100 19.69 9.97 4.75
N ASP A 101 20.95 9.53 4.69
CA ASP A 101 21.83 9.69 5.85
C ASP A 101 22.05 11.19 6.13
#